data_AF-A0A2C5XZ66-F1
#
_entry.id   AF-A0A2C5XZ66-F1
#
_cell.length_a   1.000
_cell.length_b   1.000
_cell.length_c   1.000
_cell.angle_alpha   90.00
_cell.angle_beta   90.00
_cell.angle_gamma   90.00
#
_symmetry.space_group_name_H-M   'P 1'
#
loop_
_entity.id
_entity.type
_entity.pdbx_description
1 polymer ?
#
loop_
_entity_poly.entity_id
_entity_poly.type
_entity_poly.pdbx_seq_one_letter_code
_entity_poly.pdbx_strand_id
1 'polypeptide(L)'
;MDEATDPAMDDVDPQPAKQPDPTPRQPTPPAGEEEEESLENDDDLPEDAAPPINLSIVIEKPTKTRGALNISASARDGAIEVDAVSYVHDAALVTANTPDTVHKRVDLYSGPPFGSLDENLQVLMERFLEERGVNQALAIFVADYVDVKEQNEYLSWLNNIKGFVEA
;
A
#
# COMPACT_ATOMS: atom_id res chain seq x y z
N MET A 1 71.46 -1.99 -67.80
CA MET A 1 70.35 -2.65 -68.50
C MET A 1 69.08 -2.17 -67.82
N ASP A 2 68.61 -1.00 -68.22
CA ASP A 2 67.56 -0.78 -69.25
C ASP A 2 66.20 -0.73 -68.52
N GLU A 3 65.58 0.43 -68.32
CA GLU A 3 64.92 1.35 -69.27
C GLU A 3 63.51 0.91 -69.68
N ALA A 4 62.61 1.92 -69.72
CA ALA A 4 61.25 1.99 -70.27
C ALA A 4 60.10 1.47 -69.38
N THR A 5 59.23 2.32 -68.82
CA THR A 5 58.28 3.30 -69.41
C THR A 5 57.04 2.63 -70.01
N ASP A 6 55.93 2.79 -69.27
CA ASP A 6 54.50 3.06 -69.59
C ASP A 6 53.95 2.89 -71.03
N PRO A 7 52.66 2.56 -71.22
CA PRO A 7 51.65 3.63 -71.29
C PRO A 7 50.25 3.32 -70.67
N ALA A 8 49.74 4.29 -69.89
CA ALA A 8 48.52 5.11 -70.07
C ALA A 8 47.37 4.56 -70.95
N MET A 9 46.08 4.71 -70.67
CA MET A 9 45.27 5.93 -70.40
C MET A 9 43.91 5.46 -69.80
N ASP A 10 43.25 6.20 -68.90
CA ASP A 10 42.43 7.36 -69.27
C ASP A 10 42.41 8.46 -68.19
N ASP A 11 42.51 9.68 -68.73
CA ASP A 11 42.46 11.00 -68.11
C ASP A 11 41.22 11.29 -67.24
N VAL A 12 41.43 12.04 -66.14
CA VAL A 12 40.98 13.44 -65.94
C VAL A 12 41.02 13.78 -64.42
N ASP A 13 41.88 14.73 -64.04
CA ASP A 13 41.91 15.53 -62.78
C ASP A 13 41.59 17.00 -63.19
N PRO A 14 41.26 18.04 -62.34
CA PRO A 14 41.80 18.30 -60.99
C PRO A 14 40.84 18.86 -59.88
N GLN A 15 41.07 18.41 -58.63
CA GLN A 15 41.17 19.09 -57.29
C GLN A 15 40.56 20.49 -56.96
N PRO A 16 40.50 20.98 -55.67
CA PRO A 16 40.54 20.34 -54.33
C PRO A 16 39.59 20.94 -53.21
N ALA A 17 39.46 20.18 -52.11
CA ALA A 17 39.27 20.52 -50.68
C ALA A 17 38.31 21.66 -50.20
N LYS A 18 37.35 21.30 -49.31
CA LYS A 18 37.04 21.98 -48.01
C LYS A 18 36.29 21.04 -47.04
N GLN A 19 36.79 20.87 -45.81
CA GLN A 19 36.00 20.54 -44.60
C GLN A 19 35.79 21.86 -43.83
N PRO A 20 34.64 22.10 -43.15
CA PRO A 20 34.41 21.51 -41.82
C PRO A 20 32.93 21.26 -41.40
N ASP A 21 32.83 20.62 -40.22
CA ASP A 21 31.77 20.65 -39.20
C ASP A 21 30.64 19.58 -39.15
N PRO A 22 30.29 19.13 -37.91
CA PRO A 22 29.56 17.89 -37.67
C PRO A 22 28.05 18.07 -37.81
N THR A 23 27.40 17.10 -38.44
CA THR A 23 25.96 17.09 -38.70
C THR A 23 25.17 16.81 -37.41
N PRO A 24 23.97 17.40 -37.23
CA PRO A 24 23.37 17.68 -35.92
C PRO A 24 22.72 16.48 -35.24
N ARG A 25 22.70 16.54 -33.90
CA ARG A 25 21.89 15.68 -33.03
C ARG A 25 20.46 15.58 -33.55
N GLN A 26 20.02 14.35 -33.76
CA GLN A 26 18.64 14.01 -34.07
C GLN A 26 17.73 14.51 -32.94
N PRO A 27 16.66 15.26 -33.25
CA PRO A 27 15.79 15.85 -32.23
C PRO A 27 14.95 14.77 -31.56
N THR A 28 15.03 14.73 -30.23
CA THR A 28 14.04 14.08 -29.36
C THR A 28 12.65 14.68 -29.63
N PRO A 29 11.61 13.86 -29.86
CA PRO A 29 10.23 14.36 -29.81
C PRO A 29 9.90 14.84 -28.39
N PRO A 30 8.97 15.79 -28.25
CA PRO A 30 8.83 16.64 -27.08
C PRO A 30 8.23 15.89 -25.88
N ALA A 31 8.69 16.30 -24.70
CA ALA A 31 7.99 16.14 -23.44
C ALA A 31 6.56 16.71 -23.58
N GLY A 32 5.58 15.90 -23.22
CA GLY A 32 4.16 16.21 -23.34
C GLY A 32 3.32 14.95 -23.50
N GLU A 33 3.68 13.87 -22.82
CA GLU A 33 2.65 12.93 -22.38
C GLU A 33 2.02 13.63 -21.19
N GLU A 34 0.89 14.27 -21.45
CA GLU A 34 -0.10 14.55 -20.43
C GLU A 34 -0.43 13.19 -19.83
N GLU A 35 0.29 12.81 -18.77
CA GLU A 35 -0.26 11.94 -17.75
C GLU A 35 -1.52 12.66 -17.30
N GLU A 36 -2.65 12.32 -17.93
CA GLU A 36 -3.95 12.49 -17.33
C GLU A 36 -3.83 11.72 -16.01
N GLU A 37 -3.40 12.44 -14.96
CA GLU A 37 -3.74 12.11 -13.59
C GLU A 37 -5.25 11.91 -13.64
N SER A 38 -5.65 10.64 -13.77
CA SER A 38 -6.95 10.19 -13.33
C SER A 38 -6.97 10.51 -11.85
N LEU A 39 -7.32 11.76 -11.54
CA LEU A 39 -7.95 12.11 -10.30
C LEU A 39 -9.19 11.22 -10.30
N GLU A 40 -9.07 10.03 -9.72
CA GLU A 40 -10.22 9.25 -9.30
C GLU A 40 -11.11 10.26 -8.58
N ASN A 41 -12.25 10.55 -9.22
CA ASN A 41 -13.15 11.60 -8.79
C ASN A 41 -13.68 11.14 -7.43
N ASP A 42 -13.23 11.76 -6.35
CA ASP A 42 -13.69 11.47 -4.98
C ASP A 42 -15.22 11.67 -4.86
N ASP A 43 -15.83 12.37 -5.85
CA ASP A 43 -17.27 12.57 -6.04
C ASP A 43 -18.06 11.31 -6.49
N ASP A 44 -17.41 10.22 -6.93
CA ASP A 44 -18.11 8.96 -7.29
C ASP A 44 -18.23 7.98 -6.09
N LEU A 45 -17.66 8.33 -4.93
CA LEU A 45 -17.98 7.64 -3.69
C LEU A 45 -19.36 8.13 -3.22
N PRO A 46 -20.30 7.23 -2.86
CA PRO A 46 -21.55 7.66 -2.25
C PRO A 46 -21.21 8.52 -1.03
N GLU A 47 -21.64 9.79 -1.00
CA GLU A 47 -21.39 10.71 0.12
C GLU A 47 -21.85 10.13 1.48
N ASP A 48 -22.75 9.14 1.46
CA ASP A 48 -23.28 8.43 2.62
C ASP A 48 -22.58 7.08 2.93
N ALA A 49 -21.52 6.68 2.21
CA ALA A 49 -20.81 5.45 2.50
C ALA A 49 -19.95 5.62 3.76
N ALA A 50 -20.38 5.02 4.87
CA ALA A 50 -19.60 5.03 6.11
C ALA A 50 -18.17 4.51 5.88
N PRO A 51 -17.14 5.15 6.48
CA PRO A 51 -15.77 4.67 6.36
C PRO A 51 -15.63 3.26 6.96
N PRO A 52 -14.65 2.47 6.51
CA PRO A 52 -14.48 1.12 7.00
C PRO A 52 -13.98 1.16 8.44
N ILE A 53 -14.49 0.28 9.29
CA ILE A 53 -14.08 0.24 10.68
C ILE A 53 -12.91 -0.72 10.81
N ASN A 54 -11.74 -0.17 11.12
CA ASN A 54 -10.52 -0.96 11.28
C ASN A 54 -10.56 -1.78 12.57
N LEU A 55 -10.31 -3.08 12.42
CA LEU A 55 -10.24 -4.07 13.47
C LEU A 55 -8.82 -4.61 13.59
N SER A 56 -8.33 -4.71 14.83
CA SER A 56 -7.12 -5.45 15.17
C SER A 56 -7.52 -6.67 15.99
N ILE A 57 -7.31 -7.85 15.43
CA ILE A 57 -7.69 -9.13 16.02
C ILE A 57 -6.42 -9.85 16.44
N VAL A 58 -6.30 -10.14 17.73
CA VAL A 58 -5.14 -10.83 18.31
C VAL A 58 -5.59 -12.18 18.86
N ILE A 59 -4.99 -13.25 18.35
CA ILE A 59 -5.31 -14.61 18.76
C ILE A 59 -4.09 -15.23 19.43
N GLU A 60 -4.19 -15.41 20.74
CA GLU A 60 -3.17 -16.05 21.57
C GLU A 60 -3.54 -17.51 21.86
N LYS A 61 -2.53 -18.37 21.99
CA LYS A 61 -2.71 -19.76 22.46
C LYS A 61 -1.75 -20.04 23.61
N PRO A 62 -1.97 -19.47 24.82
CA PRO A 62 -0.99 -19.49 25.91
C PRO A 62 -0.53 -20.89 26.33
N THR A 63 -1.40 -21.89 26.16
CA THR A 63 -1.12 -23.29 26.51
C THR A 63 -0.35 -24.06 25.44
N LYS A 64 -0.19 -23.50 24.23
CA LYS A 64 0.47 -24.15 23.08
C LYS A 64 1.68 -23.38 22.59
N THR A 65 1.64 -22.05 22.58
CA THR A 65 2.68 -21.18 22.02
C THR A 65 2.76 -19.87 22.80
N ARG A 66 3.97 -19.30 22.92
CA ARG A 66 4.19 -17.93 23.42
C ARG A 66 3.82 -16.85 22.40
N GLY A 67 3.63 -17.24 21.14
CA GLY A 67 3.29 -16.34 20.05
C GLY A 67 1.81 -16.01 19.96
N ALA A 68 1.52 -14.97 19.19
CA ALA A 68 0.20 -14.50 18.83
C ALA A 68 0.08 -14.37 17.31
N LEU A 69 -1.13 -14.64 16.81
CA LEU A 69 -1.51 -14.27 15.46
C LEU A 69 -2.14 -12.87 15.53
N ASN A 70 -1.58 -11.92 14.81
CA ASN A 70 -2.08 -10.56 14.71
C ASN A 70 -2.67 -10.35 13.31
N ILE A 71 -3.96 -10.05 13.27
CA ILE A 71 -4.74 -9.93 12.05
C ILE A 71 -5.30 -8.51 11.99
N SER A 72 -4.99 -7.83 10.90
CA SER A 72 -5.63 -6.56 10.55
C SER A 72 -6.80 -6.88 9.62
N ALA A 73 -7.96 -6.35 9.97
CA ALA A 73 -9.18 -6.52 9.20
C ALA A 73 -9.97 -5.22 9.18
N SER A 74 -10.89 -5.09 8.25
CA SER A 74 -11.82 -3.97 8.18
C SER A 74 -13.26 -4.49 8.14
N ALA A 75 -14.16 -3.79 8.83
CA ALA A 75 -15.59 -4.07 8.78
C ALA A 75 -16.29 -3.01 7.93
N ARG A 76 -16.99 -3.45 6.89
CA ARG A 76 -17.76 -2.61 5.96
C ARG A 76 -18.95 -3.42 5.43
N ASP A 77 -20.10 -2.77 5.27
CA ASP A 77 -21.31 -3.37 4.66
C ASP A 77 -21.75 -4.71 5.30
N GLY A 78 -21.50 -4.86 6.61
CA GLY A 78 -21.81 -6.08 7.36
C GLY A 78 -20.88 -7.27 7.07
N ALA A 79 -19.78 -7.05 6.35
CA ALA A 79 -18.72 -8.03 6.13
C ALA A 79 -17.45 -7.66 6.91
N ILE A 80 -16.60 -8.67 7.16
CA ILE A 80 -15.24 -8.49 7.70
C ILE A 80 -14.28 -8.94 6.60
N GLU A 81 -13.40 -8.04 6.19
CA GLU A 81 -12.37 -8.30 5.18
C GLU A 81 -11.01 -8.35 5.87
N VAL A 82 -10.19 -9.36 5.54
CA VAL A 82 -8.86 -9.52 6.13
C VAL A 82 -7.82 -8.84 5.24
N ASP A 83 -7.09 -7.87 5.79
CA ASP A 83 -6.09 -7.10 5.05
C ASP A 83 -4.69 -7.71 5.17
N ALA A 84 -4.33 -8.12 6.39
CA ALA A 84 -3.00 -8.62 6.70
C ALA A 84 -3.02 -9.61 7.87
N VAL A 85 -2.13 -10.59 7.77
CA VAL A 85 -1.93 -11.61 8.81
C VAL A 85 -0.44 -11.71 9.13
N SER A 86 -0.10 -11.45 10.39
CA SER A 86 1.26 -11.47 10.90
C SER A 86 1.36 -12.42 12.09
N TYR A 87 2.45 -13.18 12.16
CA TYR A 87 2.74 -14.02 13.31
C TYR A 87 3.83 -13.38 14.16
N VAL A 88 3.54 -13.19 15.44
CA VAL A 88 4.48 -12.61 16.39
C VAL A 88 4.87 -13.66 17.41
N HIS A 89 6.18 -13.88 17.59
CA HIS A 89 6.70 -14.91 18.51
C HIS A 89 6.44 -14.61 19.99
N ASP A 90 6.11 -13.38 20.32
CA ASP A 90 5.82 -12.92 21.67
C ASP A 90 4.52 -12.12 21.70
N ALA A 91 3.48 -12.70 22.28
CA ALA A 91 2.15 -12.09 22.37
C ALA A 91 2.16 -10.72 23.07
N ALA A 92 3.06 -10.52 24.04
CA ALA A 92 3.15 -9.25 24.76
C ALA A 92 3.55 -8.08 23.85
N LEU A 93 4.24 -8.34 22.74
CA LEU A 93 4.59 -7.30 21.77
C LEU A 93 3.39 -6.81 20.96
N VAL A 94 2.30 -7.57 20.89
CA VAL A 94 1.09 -7.19 20.16
C VAL A 94 0.14 -6.40 21.05
N THR A 95 -0.04 -6.83 22.29
CA THR A 95 -1.01 -6.23 23.23
C THR A 95 -0.50 -4.99 23.95
N ALA A 96 0.83 -4.80 24.06
CA ALA A 96 1.40 -3.65 24.75
C ALA A 96 1.42 -2.37 23.88
N ASN A 97 0.93 -1.27 24.47
CA ASN A 97 0.89 0.08 23.87
C ASN A 97 1.99 1.01 24.39
N THR A 98 3.16 0.46 24.77
CA THR A 98 4.30 1.28 25.17
C THR A 98 5.07 1.78 23.94
N PRO A 99 5.71 2.96 23.98
CA PRO A 99 6.50 3.46 22.84
C PRO A 99 7.56 2.47 22.35
N ASP A 100 8.27 1.81 23.27
CA ASP A 100 9.27 0.80 22.94
C ASP A 100 8.68 -0.43 22.24
N THR A 101 7.48 -0.88 22.63
CA THR A 101 6.82 -2.04 22.02
C THR A 101 6.24 -1.71 20.65
N VAL A 102 5.77 -0.48 20.45
CA VAL A 102 5.32 0.01 19.13
C VAL A 102 6.48 0.01 18.14
N HIS A 103 7.65 0.54 18.54
CA HIS A 103 8.81 0.57 17.65
C HIS A 103 9.30 -0.83 17.27
N LYS A 104 9.40 -1.74 18.25
CA LYS A 104 9.77 -3.14 18.01
C LYS A 104 8.82 -3.88 17.07
N ARG A 105 7.56 -3.43 16.95
CA ARG A 105 6.57 -4.01 16.04
C ARG A 105 6.84 -3.67 14.59
N VAL A 106 7.44 -2.50 14.32
CA VAL A 106 7.78 -2.02 12.97
C VAL A 106 8.86 -2.91 12.34
N ASP A 107 9.77 -3.41 13.15
CA ASP A 107 10.87 -4.27 12.69
C ASP A 107 10.41 -5.73 12.42
N LEU A 108 9.18 -6.09 12.78
CA LEU A 108 8.67 -7.44 12.58
C LEU A 108 8.14 -7.62 11.16
N TYR A 109 8.30 -8.84 10.64
CA TYR A 109 7.74 -9.20 9.35
C TYR A 109 6.21 -9.25 9.44
N SER A 110 5.54 -8.33 8.74
CA SER A 110 4.08 -8.19 8.73
C SER A 110 3.35 -9.24 7.88
N GLY A 111 4.08 -10.16 7.24
CA GLY A 111 3.51 -11.09 6.27
C GLY A 111 3.44 -10.50 4.86
N PRO A 112 3.15 -11.33 3.84
CA PRO A 112 2.78 -10.83 2.51
C PRO A 112 1.37 -10.20 2.56
N PRO A 113 0.98 -9.43 1.53
CA PRO A 113 -0.39 -8.98 1.37
C PRO A 113 -1.37 -10.16 1.41
N PHE A 114 -2.46 -10.08 2.17
CA PHE A 114 -3.36 -11.22 2.36
C PHE A 114 -3.94 -11.74 1.04
N GLY A 115 -4.34 -10.85 0.13
CA GLY A 115 -4.86 -11.21 -1.19
C GLY A 115 -3.85 -11.91 -2.11
N SER A 116 -2.56 -11.92 -1.77
CA SER A 116 -1.53 -12.66 -2.53
C SER A 116 -1.36 -14.12 -2.06
N LEU A 117 -2.03 -14.53 -0.99
CA LEU A 117 -2.03 -15.90 -0.49
C LEU A 117 -2.85 -16.82 -1.40
N ASP A 118 -2.63 -18.13 -1.31
CA ASP A 118 -3.49 -19.13 -1.97
C ASP A 118 -4.96 -18.95 -1.56
N GLU A 119 -5.88 -19.02 -2.52
CA GLU A 119 -7.32 -18.81 -2.28
C GLU A 119 -7.88 -19.75 -1.20
N ASN A 120 -7.44 -21.01 -1.16
CA ASN A 120 -7.91 -21.93 -0.13
C ASN A 120 -7.40 -21.53 1.26
N LEU A 121 -6.18 -20.99 1.34
CA LEU A 121 -5.64 -20.48 2.60
C LEU A 121 -6.42 -19.26 3.09
N GLN A 122 -6.81 -18.36 2.17
CA GLN A 122 -7.65 -17.20 2.50
C GLN A 122 -8.99 -17.66 3.09
N VAL A 123 -9.71 -18.57 2.40
CA VAL A 123 -10.99 -19.13 2.86
C VAL A 123 -10.85 -19.86 4.20
N LEU A 124 -9.76 -20.61 4.41
CA LEU A 124 -9.52 -21.28 5.69
C LEU A 124 -9.25 -20.29 6.83
N MET A 125 -8.60 -19.15 6.55
CA MET A 125 -8.37 -18.11 7.54
C MET A 125 -9.68 -17.41 7.93
N GLU A 126 -10.53 -17.09 6.96
CA GLU A 126 -11.86 -16.51 7.21
C GLU A 126 -12.72 -17.45 8.06
N ARG A 127 -12.82 -18.73 7.69
CA ARG A 127 -13.54 -19.73 8.50
C ARG A 127 -12.98 -19.86 9.92
N PHE A 128 -11.65 -19.81 10.06
CA PHE A 128 -10.99 -19.84 11.37
C PHE A 128 -11.39 -18.65 12.25
N LEU A 129 -11.61 -17.48 11.65
CA LEU A 129 -12.11 -16.28 12.33
C LEU A 129 -13.60 -16.39 12.66
N GLU A 130 -14.41 -16.86 11.72
CA GLU A 130 -15.87 -17.02 11.91
C GLU A 130 -16.20 -17.96 13.08
N GLU A 131 -15.49 -19.08 13.19
CA GLU A 131 -15.63 -20.04 14.30
C GLU A 131 -15.33 -19.42 15.68
N ARG A 132 -14.63 -18.28 15.71
CA ARG A 132 -14.29 -17.52 16.93
C ARG A 132 -15.21 -16.32 17.16
N GLY A 133 -16.25 -16.16 16.34
CA GLY A 133 -17.21 -15.07 16.44
C GLY A 133 -16.77 -13.79 15.71
N VAL A 134 -15.67 -13.83 14.96
CA VAL A 134 -15.29 -12.74 14.05
C VAL A 134 -16.00 -13.00 12.73
N ASN A 135 -17.25 -12.54 12.63
CA ASN A 135 -18.15 -12.83 11.53
C ASN A 135 -19.07 -11.64 11.23
N GLN A 136 -20.04 -11.82 10.32
CA GLN A 136 -21.01 -10.80 9.94
C GLN A 136 -21.77 -10.18 11.13
N ALA A 137 -22.11 -10.96 12.16
CA ALA A 137 -22.81 -10.42 13.33
C ALA A 137 -21.92 -9.41 14.09
N LEU A 138 -20.61 -9.66 14.16
CA LEU A 138 -19.65 -8.72 14.72
C LEU A 138 -19.51 -7.47 13.84
N ALA A 139 -19.47 -7.61 12.51
CA ALA A 139 -19.38 -6.47 11.60
C ALA A 139 -20.55 -5.49 11.78
N ILE A 140 -21.78 -6.03 11.82
CA ILE A 140 -22.99 -5.24 12.06
C ILE A 140 -22.95 -4.60 13.44
N PHE A 141 -22.61 -5.36 14.49
CA PHE A 141 -22.55 -4.86 15.85
C PHE A 141 -21.54 -3.71 16.00
N VAL A 142 -20.35 -3.83 15.40
CA VAL A 142 -19.30 -2.82 15.51
C VAL A 142 -19.73 -1.51 14.84
N ALA A 143 -20.40 -1.58 13.68
CA ALA A 143 -20.95 -0.41 13.01
C ALA A 143 -21.93 0.34 13.93
N ASP A 144 -22.94 -0.34 14.46
CA ASP A 144 -23.92 0.26 15.37
C ASP A 144 -23.26 0.80 16.66
N TYR A 145 -22.23 0.09 17.17
CA TYR A 145 -21.54 0.48 18.40
C TYR A 145 -20.69 1.75 18.23
N VAL A 146 -20.11 1.97 17.05
CA VAL A 146 -19.29 3.16 16.78
C VAL A 146 -20.13 4.44 16.91
N ASP A 147 -21.34 4.47 16.36
CA ASP A 147 -22.23 5.63 16.45
C ASP A 147 -22.57 5.98 17.91
N VAL A 148 -22.91 4.97 18.71
CA VAL A 148 -23.21 5.15 20.14
C VAL A 148 -21.97 5.63 20.90
N LYS A 149 -20.79 5.09 20.57
CA LYS A 149 -19.53 5.50 21.19
C LYS A 149 -19.20 6.94 20.84
N GLU A 150 -19.31 7.34 19.59
CA GLU A 150 -19.04 8.69 19.12
C GLU A 150 -19.92 9.71 19.85
N GLN A 151 -21.23 9.43 19.94
CA GLN A 151 -22.16 10.31 20.64
C GLN A 151 -21.79 10.49 22.13
N ASN A 152 -21.35 9.41 22.80
CA ASN A 152 -20.93 9.47 24.20
C ASN A 152 -19.62 10.27 24.38
N GLU A 153 -18.63 10.04 23.51
CA GLU A 153 -17.37 10.77 23.52
C GLU A 153 -17.58 12.26 23.22
N TYR A 154 -18.48 12.59 22.29
CA TYR A 154 -18.84 13.98 21.99
C TYR A 154 -19.44 14.70 23.20
N LEU A 155 -20.37 14.05 23.91
CA LEU A 155 -20.95 14.62 25.13
C LEU A 155 -19.90 14.79 26.24
N SER A 156 -19.01 13.81 26.41
CA SER A 156 -17.90 13.88 27.36
C SER A 156 -16.96 15.05 27.04
N TRP A 157 -16.59 15.20 25.77
CA TRP A 157 -15.76 16.28 25.27
C TRP A 157 -16.40 17.66 25.49
N LEU A 158 -17.69 17.82 25.18
CA LEU A 158 -18.42 19.06 25.45
C LEU A 158 -18.44 19.40 26.95
N ASN A 159 -18.66 18.41 27.82
CA ASN A 159 -18.63 18.62 29.26
C ASN A 159 -17.25 19.07 29.74
N ASN A 160 -16.17 18.50 29.21
CA ASN A 160 -14.81 18.91 29.53
C ASN A 160 -14.53 20.35 29.09
N ILE A 161 -15.01 20.78 27.92
CA ILE A 161 -14.89 22.16 27.45
C ILE A 161 -15.66 23.11 28.34
N LYS A 162 -16.91 22.77 28.67
CA LYS A 162 -17.72 23.56 29.58
C LYS A 162 -17.01 23.74 30.92
N GLY A 163 -16.50 22.64 31.50
CA GLY A 163 -15.73 22.68 32.74
C GLY A 163 -14.47 23.54 32.66
N PHE A 164 -13.77 23.54 31.52
CA PHE A 164 -12.61 24.39 31.30
C PHE A 164 -12.96 25.89 31.19
N VAL A 165 -14.08 26.23 30.55
CA VAL A 165 -14.53 27.63 30.37
C VAL A 165 -15.14 28.21 31.65
N GLU A 166 -15.76 27.39 32.48
CA GLU A 166 -16.38 27.82 33.75
C GLU A 166 -15.38 27.94 34.92
N ALA A 167 -14.15 27.40 34.80
CA ALA A 167 -13.11 27.43 35.82
C ALA A 167 -12.35 28.77 35.89
#